data_AF-A0A9E2ZQN9-F1
#
_entry.id   AF-A0A9E2ZQN9-F1
#
_cell.length_a   1.000
_cell.length_b   1.000
_cell.length_c   1.000
_cell.angle_alpha   90.00
_cell.angle_beta   90.00
_cell.angle_gamma   90.00
#
_symmetry.space_group_name_H-M   'P 1'
#
loop_
_entity.id
_entity.type
_entity.pdbx_description
1 polymer ?
#
loop_
_entity_poly.entity_id
_entity_poly.type
_entity_poly.pdbx_seq_one_letter_code
_entity_poly.pdbx_strand_id
1 'polypeptide(L)' 'MYSDAHRNQSKKNGKTVTRLLTGDQLADYQPWFDNQRRLRELIAEVQTLSQEIADNDPRWNR' A
#
# COMPACT_ATOMS: atom_id res chain seq x y z
N MET A 1 -14.67 -19.07 21.55
CA MET A 1 -14.22 -17.81 22.18
C MET A 1 -13.20 -17.20 21.23
N TYR A 2 -13.51 -16.10 20.53
CA TYR A 2 -12.65 -15.53 19.49
C TYR A 2 -11.36 -14.97 20.11
N SER A 3 -10.25 -15.70 20.04
CA SER A 3 -8.98 -15.32 20.69
C SER A 3 -8.10 -14.38 19.87
N ASP A 4 -8.32 -14.26 18.55
CA ASP A 4 -7.45 -13.47 17.67
C ASP A 4 -8.22 -12.31 17.03
N ALA A 5 -8.18 -11.15 17.69
CA ALA A 5 -8.64 -9.89 17.13
C ALA A 5 -7.47 -9.19 16.43
N HIS A 6 -7.57 -9.04 15.10
CA HIS A 6 -6.53 -8.40 14.29
C HIS A 6 -6.88 -6.94 14.03
N ARG A 7 -5.89 -6.05 14.10
CA ARG A 7 -6.09 -4.61 13.85
C ARG A 7 -5.69 -4.26 12.43
N ASN A 8 -6.62 -3.71 11.64
CA ASN A 8 -6.34 -3.09 10.36
C ASN A 8 -6.46 -1.56 10.46
N GLN A 9 -5.58 -0.82 9.78
CA GLN A 9 -5.59 0.65 9.72
C GLN A 9 -5.59 1.10 8.27
N SER A 10 -6.51 1.99 7.90
CA SER A 10 -6.55 2.60 6.57
C SER A 10 -6.72 4.12 6.67
N LYS A 11 -6.34 4.84 5.60
CA LYS A 11 -6.58 6.29 5.51
C LYS A 11 -7.85 6.53 4.69
N LYS A 12 -8.79 7.30 5.23
CA LYS A 12 -10.00 7.76 4.54
C LYS A 12 -10.16 9.25 4.78
N ASN A 13 -10.19 10.05 3.71
CA ASN A 13 -10.29 11.52 3.77
C ASN A 13 -9.25 12.14 4.73
N GLY A 14 -8.00 11.71 4.63
CA GLY A 14 -6.89 12.18 5.49
C GLY A 14 -6.89 11.64 6.93
N LYS A 15 -7.94 10.95 7.37
CA LYS A 15 -8.05 10.39 8.73
C LYS A 15 -7.67 8.92 8.76
N THR A 16 -6.98 8.49 9.82
CA THR A 16 -6.74 7.06 10.08
C THR A 16 -8.03 6.44 10.63
N VAL A 17 -8.53 5.40 9.96
CA VAL A 17 -9.63 4.57 10.42
C VAL A 17 -9.04 3.23 10.85
N THR A 18 -9.25 2.89 12.12
CA THR A 18 -8.83 1.61 12.70
C THR A 18 -10.03 0.68 12.79
N ARG A 19 -9.88 -0.55 12.31
CA ARG A 19 -10.90 -1.61 12.41
C ARG A 19 -10.31 -2.83 13.09
N LEU A 20 -11.11 -3.47 13.94
CA LEU A 20 -10.82 -4.80 14.45
C LEU A 20 -11.46 -5.82 13.52
N LEU A 21 -10.72 -6.85 13.16
CA LEU A 21 -11.14 -7.96 12.30
C LEU A 21 -11.11 -9.25 13.13
N THR A 22 -12.10 -10.11 12.92
CA THR A 22 -12.02 -11.50 13.37
C THR A 22 -11.04 -12.28 12.49
N GLY A 23 -10.63 -13.48 12.92
CA GLY A 23 -9.76 -14.36 12.13
C GLY A 23 -10.31 -14.66 10.74
N ASP A 24 -11.61 -14.98 10.63
CA ASP A 24 -12.26 -15.25 9.34
C ASP A 24 -12.25 -14.01 8.43
N GLN A 25 -12.55 -12.82 8.98
CA GLN A 25 -12.48 -11.57 8.23
C GLN A 25 -11.06 -11.25 7.77
N LEU A 26 -10.05 -11.57 8.58
CA LEU A 26 -8.65 -11.43 8.16
C LEU A 26 -8.36 -12.32 6.96
N ALA A 27 -8.77 -13.60 7.01
CA ALA A 27 -8.56 -14.53 5.90
C ALA A 27 -9.25 -14.05 4.61
N ASP A 28 -10.49 -13.58 4.70
CA ASP A 28 -11.25 -13.05 3.56
C ASP A 28 -10.59 -11.81 2.93
N TYR A 29 -10.02 -10.93 3.75
CA TYR A 29 -9.38 -9.70 3.28
C TYR A 29 -7.90 -9.84 2.96
N GLN A 30 -7.24 -10.93 3.34
CA GLN A 30 -5.81 -11.13 3.16
C GLN A 30 -5.36 -10.92 1.70
N PRO A 31 -6.05 -11.45 0.66
CA PRO A 31 -5.66 -11.21 -0.74
C PRO A 31 -5.68 -9.73 -1.12
N TRP A 32 -6.58 -8.93 -0.53
CA TRP A 32 -6.67 -7.50 -0.80
C TRP A 32 -5.49 -6.74 -0.19
N PHE A 33 -5.05 -7.12 1.02
CA PHE A 33 -3.87 -6.53 1.64
C PHE A 33 -2.59 -6.84 0.88
N ASP A 34 -2.46 -8.08 0.39
CA ASP A 34 -1.33 -8.49 -0.44
C ASP A 34 -1.31 -7.75 -1.77
N ASN A 35 -2.45 -7.64 -2.45
CA ASN A 35 -2.57 -6.85 -3.67
C ASN A 35 -2.25 -5.37 -3.43
N GLN A 36 -2.74 -4.78 -2.34
CA GLN A 36 -2.43 -3.40 -2.00
C GLN A 36 -0.93 -3.19 -1.75
N ARG A 37 -0.26 -4.13 -1.08
CA ARG A 37 1.20 -4.11 -0.90
C ARG A 37 1.91 -4.20 -2.25
N ARG A 38 1.51 -5.13 -3.11
CA ARG A 38 2.07 -5.29 -4.45
C ARG A 38 1.91 -4.04 -5.30
N LEU A 39 0.75 -3.39 -5.24
CA LEU A 39 0.51 -2.13 -5.96
C LEU A 39 1.45 -1.01 -5.48
N ARG A 40 1.69 -0.89 -4.16
CA ARG A 40 2.64 0.11 -3.65
C ARG A 40 4.07 -0.14 -4.13
N GLU A 41 4.49 -1.40 -4.19
CA GLU A 41 5.81 -1.77 -4.73
C GLU A 41 5.94 -1.39 -6.21
N LEU A 42 4.94 -1.74 -7.03
CA LEU A 42 4.94 -1.38 -8.45
C LEU A 42 4.92 0.13 -8.69
N ILE A 43 4.16 0.88 -7.89
CA ILE A 43 4.16 2.35 -7.97
C ILE A 43 5.54 2.90 -7.61
N ALA A 44 6.17 2.37 -6.57
CA ALA A 44 7.52 2.79 -6.18
C ALA A 44 8.55 2.49 -7.30
N GLU A 45 8.46 1.32 -7.93
CA GLU A 45 9.32 0.94 -9.06
C GLU A 45 9.14 1.90 -10.25
N VAL A 46 7.89 2.20 -10.63
CA VAL A 46 7.60 3.17 -11.69
C VAL A 46 8.14 4.55 -11.33
N GLN A 47 8.00 4.99 -10.07
CA GLN A 47 8.53 6.27 -9.61
C GLN A 47 10.05 6.32 -9.69
N THR A 48 10.76 5.26 -9.29
CA THR A 48 12.21 5.16 -9.40
C THR A 48 12.65 5.26 -10.86
N LEU A 49 12.05 4.47 -11.76
CA LEU A 49 12.39 4.52 -13.19
C LEU A 49 12.09 5.90 -13.81
N SER A 50 10.97 6.51 -13.41
CA SER A 50 10.61 7.86 -13.88
C SER A 50 11.61 8.91 -13.41
N GLN A 51 12.10 8.80 -12.17
CA GLN A 51 13.12 9.67 -11.61
C GLN A 51 14.45 9.50 -12.35
N GLU A 52 14.90 8.26 -12.58
CA GLU A 52 16.12 7.97 -13.33
C GLU A 52 16.07 8.55 -14.74
N ILE A 53 14.93 8.44 -15.43
CA ILE A 53 14.74 9.04 -16.76
C ILE A 53 14.83 10.56 -16.67
N ALA A 54 14.19 11.18 -15.68
CA ALA A 54 14.20 12.63 -15.50
C ALA A 54 15.61 13.16 -15.19
N ASP A 55 16.35 12.49 -14.31
CA ASP A 55 17.71 12.87 -13.91
C ASP A 55 18.72 12.78 -15.07
N ASN A 56 18.50 11.84 -16.00
CA ASN A 56 19.35 11.64 -17.16
C ASN A 56 18.87 12.39 -18.41
N ASP A 57 17.74 13.08 -18.37
CA ASP A 57 17.18 13.76 -19.55
C ASP A 57 17.94 15.09 -19.81
N PRO A 58 18.67 15.21 -20.94
CA PRO A 58 19.49 16.37 -21.25
C PRO A 58 18.69 17.67 -21.36
N ARG A 59 17.37 17.61 -21.55
CA ARG A 59 16.50 18.80 -21.60
C ARG A 59 16.44 19.56 -20.28
N TRP A 60 16.74 18.89 -19.17
CA TRP A 60 16.71 19.45 -17.81
C TRP A 60 18.10 19.85 -17.29
N ASN A 61 19.18 19.47 -17.99
CA ASN A 61 20.56 19.92 -17.71
C ASN A 61 20.84 21.31 -18.30
N ARG A 62 20.12 22.33 -17.84
CA ARG A 62 20.42 23.75 -18.14
C ARG A 62 21.25 24.41 -17.05
#